data_AF-A0A6C0BZ84-F1
#
_entry.id   AF-A0A6C0BZ84-F1
#
_cell.length_a   1.000
_cell.length_b   1.000
_cell.length_c   1.000
_cell.angle_alpha   90.00
_cell.angle_beta   90.00
_cell.angle_gamma   90.00
#
_symmetry.space_group_name_H-M   'P 1'
#
loop_
_entity.id
_entity.type
_entity.pdbx_description
1 polymer ?
#
loop_
_entity_poly.entity_id
_entity_poly.type
_entity_poly.pdbx_seq_one_letter_code
_entity_poly.pdbx_strand_id
1 'polypeptide(L)' 'MNHERGLIMVIHSIIFAIVAFIFMRFSLKLSQPKSEDRSIALGAVVLLYMLLFGHQLPNRINKNLL' A
#
# COMPACT_ATOMS: atom_id res chain seq x y z
N MET A 1 -19.11 7.63 0.04
CA MET A 1 -17.73 7.26 0.34
C MET A 1 -17.35 8.07 1.57
N ASN A 2 -17.13 7.43 2.72
CA ASN A 2 -16.45 8.14 3.81
C ASN A 2 -15.04 8.39 3.28
N HIS A 3 -14.77 9.62 2.86
CA HIS A 3 -13.46 10.01 2.37
C HIS A 3 -12.54 10.06 3.58
N GLU A 4 -11.88 8.95 3.88
CA GLU A 4 -10.72 9.00 4.76
C GLU A 4 -9.67 9.93 4.15
N ARG A 5 -9.00 10.72 4.99
CA ARG A 5 -7.98 11.67 4.51
C ARG A 5 -6.89 10.91 3.76
N GLY A 6 -6.37 11.48 2.67
CA GLY A 6 -5.25 10.88 1.92
C GLY A 6 -4.03 10.53 2.79
N LEU A 7 -3.80 11.27 3.88
CA LEU A 7 -2.77 10.93 4.87
C LEU A 7 -2.99 9.57 5.54
N ILE A 8 -4.24 9.18 5.82
CA ILE A 8 -4.56 7.86 6.37
C ILE A 8 -4.23 6.78 5.34
N MET A 9 -4.48 7.01 4.06
CA MET A 9 -4.14 6.07 2.98
C MET A 9 -2.62 5.86 2.88
N VAL A 10 -1.84 6.94 3.01
CA VAL A 10 -0.37 6.87 3.08
C VAL A 10 0.08 6.03 4.26
N ILE A 11 -0.45 6.27 5.47
CA ILE A 11 -0.11 5.49 6.66
C ILE A 11 -0.41 4.00 6.45
N HIS A 12 -1.57 3.65 5.90
CA HIS A 12 -1.91 2.26 5.60
C HIS A 12 -0.91 1.63 4.63
N SER A 13 -0.56 2.32 3.55
CA SER A 13 0.39 1.81 2.56
C SER A 13 1.79 1.57 3.16
N ILE A 14 2.22 2.43 4.09
CA ILE A 14 3.49 2.26 4.81
C ILE A 14 3.43 1.01 5.70
N ILE A 15 2.33 0.81 6.43
CA ILE A 15 2.13 -0.39 7.24
C ILE A 15 2.19 -1.65 6.37
N PHE A 16 1.51 -1.64 5.21
CA PHE A 16 1.57 -2.75 4.25
C PHE A 16 2.99 -3.00 3.73
N ALA A 17 3.75 -1.95 3.41
CA ALA A 17 5.14 -2.08 2.98
C ALA A 17 6.02 -2.71 4.08
N ILE A 18 5.89 -2.26 5.33
CA ILE A 18 6.66 -2.81 6.47
C ILE A 18 6.32 -4.29 6.68
N VAL A 19 5.04 -4.65 6.68
CA VAL A 19 4.61 -6.04 6.83
C VAL A 19 5.14 -6.91 5.69
N ALA A 20 5.07 -6.42 4.45
CA ALA A 20 5.62 -7.11 3.28
C ALA A 20 7.14 -7.28 3.37
N PHE A 21 7.87 -6.26 3.83
CA PHE A 21 9.32 -6.34 4.04
C PHE A 21 9.69 -7.44 5.03
N ILE A 22 9.04 -7.45 6.21
CA ILE A 22 9.26 -8.45 7.27
C ILE A 22 8.97 -9.85 6.70
N PHE A 23 7.83 -10.03 6.03
CA PHE A 23 7.48 -11.31 5.43
C PHE A 23 8.51 -11.78 4.38
N MET A 24 8.93 -10.89 3.47
CA MET A 24 9.93 -11.22 2.45
C MET A 24 11.30 -11.56 3.04
N ARG A 25 11.72 -10.83 4.08
CA ARG A 25 13.01 -11.04 4.72
C ARG A 25 13.05 -12.31 5.55
N PHE A 26 12.02 -12.58 6.35
CA PHE A 26 12.04 -13.65 7.35
C PHE A 26 11.34 -14.93 6.90
N SER A 27 10.25 -14.85 6.14
CA SER A 27 9.53 -16.02 5.63
C SER A 27 10.10 -16.50 4.30
N LEU A 28 10.32 -15.58 3.35
CA LEU A 28 10.85 -15.92 2.01
C LEU A 28 12.38 -15.90 1.91
N LYS A 29 13.07 -15.45 2.98
CA LYS A 29 14.54 -15.39 3.07
C LYS A 29 15.22 -14.62 1.92
N LEU A 30 14.54 -13.61 1.36
CA LEU A 30 15.11 -12.77 0.31
C LEU A 30 16.24 -11.88 0.88
N SER A 31 17.18 -11.46 0.01
CA SER A 31 18.22 -10.50 0.41
C SER A 31 17.58 -9.17 0.80
N GLN A 32 18.20 -8.44 1.72
CA GLN A 32 17.67 -7.18 2.22
C GLN A 32 17.35 -6.18 1.09
N PRO A 33 18.23 -5.92 0.10
CA PRO A 33 17.90 -5.01 -1.00
C PRO A 33 16.67 -5.47 -1.81
N LYS A 34 16.55 -6.78 -2.06
CA LYS A 34 15.39 -7.33 -2.78
C LYS A 34 14.09 -7.19 -1.98
N SER A 35 14.14 -7.40 -0.66
CA SER A 35 12.98 -7.22 0.21
C SER A 35 12.56 -5.76 0.28
N GLU A 36 13.50 -4.83 0.42
CA GLU A 36 13.25 -3.39 0.44
C GLU A 36 12.55 -2.94 -0.85
N ASP A 37 13.21 -3.12 -2.01
CA ASP A 37 12.69 -2.69 -3.31
C ASP A 37 11.29 -3.26 -3.59
N ARG A 38 11.09 -4.56 -3.36
CA ARG A 38 9.80 -5.22 -3.64
C ARG A 38 8.71 -4.80 -2.66
N SER A 39 9.03 -4.64 -1.38
CA SER A 39 8.05 -4.20 -0.37
C SER A 39 7.59 -2.75 -0.59
N ILE A 40 8.51 -1.86 -0.98
CA ILE A 40 8.21 -0.47 -1.32
C ILE A 40 7.36 -0.40 -2.59
N ALA A 41 7.71 -1.18 -3.63
CA ALA A 41 6.91 -1.28 -4.84
C ALA A 41 5.47 -1.76 -4.54
N LEU A 42 5.31 -2.78 -3.70
CA LEU A 42 3.98 -3.24 -3.26
C LEU A 42 3.24 -2.16 -2.47
N GLY A 43 3.92 -1.46 -1.55
CA GLY A 43 3.35 -0.33 -0.82
C GLY A 43 2.84 0.77 -1.74
N ALA A 44 3.59 1.11 -2.80
CA ALA A 44 3.19 2.10 -3.79
C ALA A 44 1.94 1.67 -4.58
N VAL A 45 1.84 0.39 -4.96
CA VAL A 45 0.64 -0.16 -5.61
C VAL A 45 -0.57 -0.10 -4.67
N VAL A 46 -0.37 -0.44 -3.39
CA VAL A 46 -1.43 -0.34 -2.36
C VAL A 46 -1.85 1.11 -2.15
N LEU A 47 -0.91 2.07 -2.13
CA LEU A 47 -1.23 3.49 -2.03
C LEU A 47 -2.08 3.94 -3.22
N LEU A 48 -1.70 3.55 -4.44
CA LEU A 48 -2.46 3.87 -5.64
C LEU A 48 -3.88 3.30 -5.56
N TYR A 49 -4.03 2.05 -5.12
CA TYR A 49 -5.33 1.43 -4.87
C TYR A 49 -6.15 2.24 -3.85
N MET A 50 -5.57 2.59 -2.70
CA MET A 50 -6.28 3.32 -1.65
C MET A 50 -6.68 4.73 -2.09
N LEU A 51 -5.84 5.41 -2.89
CA LEU A 51 -6.18 6.72 -3.45
C LEU A 51 -7.35 6.64 -4.43
N LEU A 52 -7.43 5.57 -5.22
CA LEU A 52 -8.48 5.37 -6.21
C LEU A 52 -9.80 4.88 -5.58
N PHE A 53 -9.75 3.91 -4.67
CA PHE A 53 -10.93 3.17 -4.21
C PHE A 53 -11.16 3.24 -2.68
N GLY A 54 -10.19 3.73 -1.92
CA GLY A 54 -10.19 3.65 -0.44
C GLY A 54 -10.15 2.21 0.06
N HIS A 55 -10.59 1.99 1.30
CA HIS A 55 -10.65 0.65 1.92
C HIS A 55 -11.71 -0.29 1.33
N GLN A 56 -12.57 0.23 0.47
CA GLN A 56 -13.69 -0.53 -0.10
C GLN A 56 -13.26 -1.23 -1.39
N LEU A 57 -14.06 -2.20 -1.82
CA LEU A 57 -13.93 -2.81 -3.15
C LEU A 57 -14.08 -1.74 -4.26
N PRO A 58 -13.46 -1.98 -5.44
CA PRO A 58 -13.44 -1.03 -6.54
C PRO A 58 -14.82 -0.84 -7.20
N ASN A 59 -15.69 -0.11 -6.52
CA ASN A 59 -17.05 0.18 -6.98
C ASN A 59 -17.15 1.60 -7.55
N ARG A 60 -16.32 2.54 -7.08
CA ARG A 60 -16.30 3.96 -7.51
C ARG A 60 -14.89 4.53 -7.36
N ILE A 61 -14.50 5.41 -8.28
CA ILE A 61 -13.23 6.14 -8.24
C ILE A 61 -13.37 7.38 -7.35
N ASN A 62 -12.31 7.71 -6.61
CA ASN A 62 -12.20 8.92 -5.81
C ASN A 62 -12.35 10.19 -6.67
N LYS A 63 -13.42 10.94 -6.41
CA LYS A 63 -13.76 12.17 -7.15
C LYS A 63 -12.72 13.28 -7.04
N ASN A 64 -11.85 13.26 -6.03
CA ASN A 64 -10.80 14.28 -5.89
C ASN A 64 -9.64 14.07 -6.89
N LEU A 65 -9.66 12.98 -7.66
CA LEU A 65 -8.69 12.66 -8.71
C LEU A 65 -9.25 12.86 -10.13
N LEU A 66 -10.50 13.33 -10.25
CA LEU A 66 -11.21 13.64 -11.50
C LEU A 66 -11.47 15.14 -11.58
#